data_AF-A0A3D2T4S6-F1
#
_entry.id   AF-A0A3D2T4S6-F1
#
_cell.length_a   1.000
_cell.length_b   1.000
_cell.length_c   1.000
_cell.angle_alpha   90.00
_cell.angle_beta   90.00
_cell.angle_gamma   90.00
#
_symmetry.space_group_name_H-M   'P 1'
#
loop_
_entity.id
_entity.type
_entity.pdbx_description
1 polymer ?
#
loop_
_entity_poly.entity_id
_entity_poly.type
_entity_poly.pdbx_seq_one_letter_code
_entity_poly.pdbx_strand_id
1 'polypeptide(L)'
;AGIDDIGNRYGLKIANVFHAGDGNLHPNILFDRQNQNELESVERASKEIMQLCVDAGGTITGEHGVGVDKRQYMTLVHGPAELEAMAAAKRVFDPASLFNPGKVLPAVEVKGATDTVKIVAIGE
;
A
#
# COMPACT_ATOMS: atom_id res chain seq x y z
N ALA A 1 -5.03 -7.24 19.73
CA ALA A 1 -5.89 -6.40 18.89
C ALA A 1 -6.05 -7.09 17.56
N GLY A 2 -7.27 -7.45 17.17
CA GLY A 2 -7.59 -8.02 15.86
C GLY A 2 -8.14 -6.98 14.88
N ILE A 3 -8.42 -7.39 13.64
CA ILE A 3 -9.02 -6.52 12.61
C ILE A 3 -10.39 -6.00 13.06
N ASP A 4 -11.19 -6.83 13.73
CA ASP A 4 -12.50 -6.42 14.25
C ASP A 4 -12.36 -5.32 15.33
N ASP A 5 -11.32 -5.38 16.16
CA ASP A 5 -11.05 -4.32 17.15
C ASP A 5 -10.68 -3.00 16.46
N ILE A 6 -9.93 -3.06 15.35
CA ILE A 6 -9.60 -1.89 14.54
C ILE A 6 -10.90 -1.30 13.97
N GLY A 7 -11.74 -2.12 13.35
CA GLY A 7 -13.04 -1.69 12.84
C GLY A 7 -13.89 -1.00 13.90
N ASN A 8 -14.01 -1.61 15.09
CA ASN A 8 -14.77 -1.04 16.21
C ASN A 8 -14.23 0.32 16.68
N ARG A 9 -12.91 0.52 16.76
CA ARG A 9 -12.31 1.81 17.15
C ARG A 9 -12.62 2.93 16.16
N TYR A 10 -12.70 2.59 14.88
CA TYR A 10 -12.94 3.54 13.80
C TYR A 10 -14.41 3.64 13.39
N GLY A 11 -15.31 2.86 14.02
CA GLY A 11 -16.73 2.82 13.65
C GLY A 11 -17.00 2.19 12.27
N LEU A 12 -16.09 1.35 11.79
CA LEU A 12 -16.13 0.75 10.46
C LEU A 12 -16.57 -0.71 10.51
N LYS A 13 -17.39 -1.11 9.55
CA LYS A 13 -17.71 -2.52 9.31
C LYS A 13 -16.67 -3.12 8.38
N ILE A 14 -16.07 -4.24 8.78
CA ILE A 14 -15.07 -4.95 8.00
C ILE A 14 -15.57 -6.36 7.72
N ALA A 15 -15.63 -6.74 6.45
CA ALA A 15 -15.93 -8.09 6.02
C ALA A 15 -14.61 -8.80 5.65
N ASN A 16 -14.26 -9.85 6.37
CA ASN A 16 -13.04 -10.63 6.13
C ASN A 16 -13.35 -11.82 5.22
N VAL A 17 -12.69 -11.90 4.06
CA VAL A 17 -12.67 -13.09 3.20
C VAL A 17 -11.27 -13.68 3.26
N PHE A 18 -11.12 -15.00 3.34
CA PHE A 18 -9.82 -15.63 3.50
C PHE A 18 -9.65 -16.83 2.57
N HIS A 19 -8.44 -16.97 2.03
CA HIS A 19 -7.98 -18.18 1.38
C HIS A 19 -7.34 -19.06 2.45
N ALA A 20 -8.11 -20.03 2.97
CA ALA A 20 -7.66 -20.92 4.04
C ALA A 20 -6.41 -21.75 3.67
N GLY A 21 -6.18 -21.97 2.36
CA GLY A 21 -5.11 -22.84 1.86
C GLY A 21 -3.72 -22.22 1.85
N ASP A 22 -3.61 -20.90 1.65
CA ASP A 22 -2.32 -20.19 1.55
C ASP A 22 -2.19 -19.02 2.55
N GLY A 23 -3.20 -18.79 3.39
CA GLY A 23 -3.17 -17.81 4.46
C GLY A 23 -3.42 -16.37 4.00
N ASN A 24 -3.95 -16.17 2.79
CA ASN A 24 -4.26 -14.85 2.27
C ASN A 24 -5.57 -14.31 2.85
N LEU A 25 -5.55 -13.07 3.35
CA LEU A 25 -6.69 -12.40 3.96
C LEU A 25 -7.08 -11.15 3.15
N HIS A 26 -8.38 -11.01 2.92
CA HIS A 26 -9.01 -9.88 2.23
C HIS A 26 -10.00 -9.17 3.16
N PRO A 27 -9.52 -8.21 3.98
CA PRO A 27 -10.39 -7.32 4.74
C PRO A 27 -11.02 -6.29 3.79
N ASN A 28 -12.34 -6.30 3.68
CA ASN A 28 -13.10 -5.32 2.91
C ASN A 28 -13.80 -4.36 3.86
N ILE A 29 -13.42 -3.08 3.82
CA ILE A 29 -14.01 -2.02 4.65
C ILE A 29 -15.24 -1.46 3.93
N LEU A 30 -16.39 -1.47 4.60
CA LEU A 30 -17.62 -0.87 4.09
C LEU A 30 -17.73 0.57 4.59
N PHE A 31 -17.78 1.52 3.66
CA PHE A 31 -17.87 2.95 3.97
C PHE A 31 -18.61 3.71 2.86
N ASP A 32 -19.10 4.90 3.19
CA ASP A 32 -19.63 5.87 2.22
C ASP A 32 -18.49 6.76 1.71
N ARG A 33 -18.17 6.65 0.41
CA ARG A 33 -17.13 7.47 -0.24
C ARG A 33 -17.45 8.97 -0.24
N GLN A 34 -18.72 9.36 -0.06
CA GLN A 34 -19.11 10.76 0.01
C GLN A 34 -18.89 11.36 1.41
N ASN A 35 -18.67 10.52 2.42
CA ASN A 35 -18.40 10.94 3.79
C ASN A 35 -16.89 11.07 4.05
N GLN A 36 -16.40 12.30 4.08
CA GLN A 36 -14.98 12.60 4.29
C GLN A 36 -14.42 12.09 5.63
N ASN A 37 -15.23 12.08 6.69
CA ASN A 37 -14.79 11.56 7.99
C ASN A 37 -14.63 10.03 7.97
N GLU A 38 -15.47 9.33 7.20
CA GLU A 38 -15.31 7.91 6.98
C GLU A 38 -14.07 7.61 6.15
N LEU A 39 -13.78 8.42 5.11
CA LEU A 39 -12.55 8.27 4.32
C LEU A 39 -11.29 8.36 5.20
N GLU A 40 -11.18 9.39 6.06
CA GLU A 40 -10.05 9.51 6.98
C GLU A 40 -9.95 8.30 7.94
N SER A 41 -11.09 7.80 8.40
CA SER A 41 -11.16 6.62 9.26
C SER A 41 -10.72 5.35 8.52
N VAL A 42 -11.11 5.20 7.26
CA VAL A 42 -10.74 4.08 6.38
C VAL A 42 -9.24 4.06 6.13
N GLU A 43 -8.62 5.21 5.85
CA GLU A 43 -7.17 5.31 5.62
C GLU A 43 -6.37 4.90 6.88
N ARG A 44 -6.81 5.39 8.05
CA ARG A 44 -6.18 5.06 9.34
C ARG A 44 -6.35 3.59 9.69
N ALA A 45 -7.56 3.05 9.54
CA ALA A 45 -7.85 1.64 9.77
C ALA A 45 -7.04 0.75 8.81
N SER A 46 -6.99 1.11 7.52
CA SER A 46 -6.21 0.38 6.52
C SER A 46 -4.73 0.32 6.89
N LYS A 47 -4.13 1.43 7.32
CA LYS A 47 -2.74 1.45 7.77
C LYS A 47 -2.50 0.55 8.98
N GLU A 48 -3.38 0.57 9.98
CA GLU A 48 -3.27 -0.29 11.16
C GLU A 48 -3.44 -1.78 10.81
N ILE A 49 -4.36 -2.12 9.89
CA ILE A 49 -4.55 -3.49 9.42
C ILE A 49 -3.29 -3.98 8.70
N MET A 50 -2.71 -3.16 7.81
CA MET A 50 -1.47 -3.52 7.11
C MET A 50 -0.32 -3.74 8.09
N GLN A 51 -0.15 -2.85 9.07
CA GLN A 51 0.86 -3.01 10.12
C GLN A 51 0.62 -4.29 10.94
N LEU A 52 -0.61 -4.55 11.35
CA LEU A 52 -0.98 -5.77 12.09
C LEU A 52 -0.62 -7.04 11.32
N CYS A 53 -0.89 -7.07 10.01
CA CYS A 53 -0.54 -8.21 9.15
C CYS A 53 0.98 -8.41 9.06
N VAL A 54 1.76 -7.34 8.92
CA VAL A 54 3.22 -7.39 8.87
C VAL A 54 3.81 -7.83 10.21
N ASP A 55 3.32 -7.28 11.32
CA ASP A 55 3.77 -7.63 12.68
C ASP A 55 3.47 -9.09 13.02
N ALA A 56 2.42 -9.66 12.41
CA ALA A 56 2.09 -11.09 12.50
C ALA A 56 2.97 -12.00 11.62
N GLY A 57 3.99 -11.45 10.94
CA GLY A 57 4.87 -12.19 10.03
C GLY A 57 4.30 -12.39 8.62
N GLY A 58 3.19 -11.73 8.30
CA GLY A 58 2.61 -11.72 6.96
C GLY A 58 3.34 -10.77 6.00
N THR A 59 2.84 -10.70 4.77
CA THR A 59 3.31 -9.76 3.76
C THR A 59 2.15 -9.06 3.08
N ILE A 60 2.42 -7.92 2.47
CA ILE A 60 1.43 -7.18 1.69
C ILE A 60 1.50 -7.73 0.26
N THR A 61 0.51 -8.57 -0.09
CA THR A 61 0.43 -9.23 -1.40
C THR A 61 0.16 -8.24 -2.54
N GLY A 62 0.83 -8.52 -3.68
CA GLY A 62 0.73 -7.86 -4.99
C GLY A 62 -0.58 -8.07 -5.76
N GLU A 63 -1.44 -8.95 -5.27
CA GLU A 63 -2.71 -9.32 -5.88
C GLU A 63 -3.70 -8.13 -5.95
N HIS A 64 -4.53 -8.12 -7.00
CA HIS A 64 -5.59 -7.12 -7.20
C HIS A 64 -5.15 -5.65 -7.12
N GLY A 65 -3.91 -5.35 -7.54
CA GLY A 65 -3.50 -3.99 -7.88
C GLY A 65 -2.99 -3.15 -6.71
N VAL A 66 -1.84 -3.55 -6.15
CA VAL A 66 -1.01 -2.75 -5.20
C VAL A 66 -0.60 -1.35 -5.71
N GLY A 67 -0.94 -1.04 -6.95
CA GLY A 67 -0.31 0.00 -7.72
C GLY A 67 -0.59 1.46 -7.36
N VAL A 68 -1.28 1.81 -6.28
CA VAL A 68 -1.30 3.21 -5.80
C VAL A 68 -1.52 3.22 -4.30
N ASP A 69 -2.60 2.57 -3.87
CA ASP A 69 -3.10 2.60 -2.50
C ASP A 69 -2.12 1.99 -1.49
N LYS A 70 -1.67 0.76 -1.81
CA LYS A 70 -0.79 -0.02 -0.92
C LYS A 70 0.70 0.31 -1.06
N ARG A 71 1.07 1.10 -2.08
CA ARG A 71 2.46 1.49 -2.38
C ARG A 71 3.18 2.13 -1.18
N GLN A 72 2.45 2.94 -0.41
CA GLN A 72 2.97 3.60 0.79
C GLN A 72 3.34 2.62 1.92
N TYR A 73 2.77 1.41 1.91
CA TYR A 73 3.02 0.39 2.92
C TYR A 73 4.16 -0.57 2.54
N MET A 74 4.75 -0.44 1.36
CA MET A 74 5.88 -1.29 0.95
C MET A 74 7.07 -1.19 1.90
N THR A 75 7.26 -0.03 2.55
CA THR A 75 8.32 0.18 3.55
C THR A 75 8.07 -0.55 4.86
N LEU A 76 6.87 -1.10 5.09
CA LEU A 76 6.59 -1.98 6.21
C LEU A 76 7.18 -3.38 5.97
N VAL A 77 7.22 -3.81 4.71
CA VAL A 77 7.67 -5.16 4.32
C VAL A 77 9.12 -5.16 3.86
N HIS A 78 9.54 -4.09 3.18
CA HIS A 78 10.81 -4.04 2.47
C HIS A 78 11.73 -2.95 2.99
N GLY A 79 12.99 -3.31 3.16
CA GLY A 79 14.05 -2.38 3.50
C GLY A 79 14.47 -1.50 2.31
N PRO A 80 15.19 -0.39 2.55
CA PRO A 80 15.65 0.50 1.49
C PRO A 80 16.47 -0.19 0.39
N ALA A 81 17.32 -1.15 0.75
CA ALA A 81 18.15 -1.89 -0.21
C ALA A 81 17.31 -2.79 -1.13
N GLU A 82 16.26 -3.40 -0.60
CA GLU A 82 15.34 -4.27 -1.36
C GLU A 82 14.50 -3.44 -2.33
N LEU A 83 13.98 -2.30 -1.87
CA LEU A 83 13.25 -1.36 -2.72
C LEU A 83 14.13 -0.81 -3.84
N GLU A 84 15.40 -0.51 -3.57
CA GLU A 84 16.35 -0.08 -4.59
C GLU A 84 16.67 -1.21 -5.59
N ALA A 85 16.79 -2.45 -5.13
CA ALA A 85 16.97 -3.59 -6.03
C ALA A 85 15.77 -3.77 -6.98
N MET A 86 14.53 -3.62 -6.48
CA MET A 86 13.33 -3.63 -7.31
C MET A 86 13.32 -2.47 -8.32
N ALA A 87 13.72 -1.26 -7.89
CA ALA A 87 13.82 -0.10 -8.76
C ALA A 87 14.89 -0.28 -9.84
N ALA A 88 16.04 -0.87 -9.50
CA ALA A 88 17.11 -1.20 -10.43
C ALA A 88 16.63 -2.18 -11.50
N ALA A 89 15.93 -3.25 -11.10
CA ALA A 89 15.33 -4.19 -12.04
C ALA A 89 14.33 -3.49 -12.98
N LYS A 90 13.45 -2.61 -12.47
CA LYS A 90 12.52 -1.83 -13.31
C LYS A 90 13.26 -0.98 -14.34
N ARG A 91 14.35 -0.29 -13.95
CA ARG A 91 15.12 0.59 -14.86
C ARG A 91 15.78 -0.16 -16.02
N VAL A 92 16.09 -1.44 -15.86
CA VAL A 92 16.64 -2.28 -16.96
C VAL A 92 15.62 -2.42 -18.10
N PHE A 93 14.34 -2.59 -17.78
CA PHE A 93 13.29 -2.82 -18.77
C PHE A 93 12.51 -1.56 -19.15
N ASP A 94 12.56 -0.53 -18.30
CA ASP A 94 11.83 0.73 -18.47
C ASP A 94 12.74 1.95 -18.19
N PRO A 95 13.81 2.14 -18.99
CA PRO A 95 14.79 3.21 -18.76
C PRO A 95 14.18 4.62 -18.91
N ALA A 96 13.10 4.74 -19.69
CA ALA A 96 12.38 6.00 -19.88
C ALA A 96 11.20 6.18 -18.89
N SER A 97 10.98 5.24 -17.97
CA SER A 97 9.91 5.29 -16.97
C SER A 97 8.50 5.43 -17.56
N LEU A 98 8.23 4.77 -18.69
CA LEU A 98 6.95 4.80 -19.40
C LEU A 98 5.98 3.71 -18.94
N PHE A 99 6.47 2.64 -18.31
CA PHE A 99 5.64 1.51 -17.90
C PHE A 99 4.99 1.79 -16.54
N ASN A 100 3.84 2.48 -16.59
CA ASN A 100 3.00 2.83 -15.45
C ASN A 100 3.80 3.50 -14.32
N PRO A 101 4.31 4.73 -14.53
CA PRO A 101 5.09 5.45 -13.54
C PRO A 101 4.30 5.64 -12.24
N GLY A 102 4.98 5.52 -11.10
CA GLY A 102 4.38 5.69 -9.78
C GLY A 102 3.46 4.56 -9.32
N LYS A 103 3.29 3.50 -10.12
CA LYS A 103 2.36 2.42 -9.83
C LYS A 103 2.86 1.56 -8.65
N VAL A 104 3.89 0.76 -8.86
CA VAL A 104 4.25 -0.30 -7.89
C VAL A 104 5.18 0.22 -6.80
N LEU A 105 6.22 0.98 -7.13
CA LEU A 105 7.28 1.33 -6.18
C LEU A 105 7.06 2.72 -5.54
N PRO A 106 7.35 2.88 -4.24
CA PRO A 106 7.41 4.20 -3.63
C PRO A 106 8.39 5.10 -4.38
N ALA A 107 8.16 6.41 -4.34
CA ALA A 107 9.10 7.34 -4.96
C ALA A 107 10.43 7.24 -4.21
N VAL A 108 11.48 6.80 -4.91
CA VAL A 108 12.83 6.78 -4.35
C VAL A 108 13.39 8.19 -4.48
N GLU A 109 13.62 8.89 -3.37
CA GLU A 109 14.46 10.09 -3.40
C GLU A 109 15.89 9.65 -3.70
N VAL A 110 16.30 9.78 -4.96
CA VAL A 110 17.68 9.54 -5.36
C VAL A 110 18.53 10.73 -4.94
N LYS A 111 19.28 10.61 -3.84
CA LYS A 111 20.37 11.56 -3.54
C LYS A 111 21.45 11.43 -4.61
N GLY A 112 21.48 12.34 -5.57
CA GLY A 112 22.60 12.50 -6.51
C GLY A 112 22.23 12.66 -7.99
N ALA A 113 20.97 12.56 -8.38
CA ALA A 113 20.53 12.92 -9.74
C ALA A 113 19.87 14.30 -9.70
N THR A 114 20.59 15.32 -10.15
CA THR A 114 20.02 16.60 -10.57
C THR A 114 19.08 16.34 -11.74
N ASP A 115 17.81 16.11 -11.44
CA ASP A 115 16.63 16.50 -12.20
C ASP A 115 15.39 16.00 -11.45
N THR A 116 15.02 16.74 -10.40
CA THR A 116 13.84 16.46 -9.58
C THR A 116 12.58 16.81 -10.37
N VAL A 117 12.04 15.86 -11.13
CA VAL A 117 10.67 15.96 -11.62
C VAL A 117 9.73 15.80 -10.42
N LYS A 118 9.22 16.93 -9.92
CA LYS A 118 8.10 16.95 -8.97
C LYS A 118 6.87 16.36 -9.67
N ILE A 119 6.58 15.08 -9.45
CA ILE A 119 5.27 14.51 -9.80
C ILE A 119 4.28 15.02 -8.76
N VAL A 120 3.54 16.08 -9.12
CA VAL A 120 2.35 16.50 -8.40
C VAL A 120 1.28 15.46 -8.67
N ALA A 121 0.89 14.70 -7.64
CA ALA A 121 -0.30 13.86 -7.71
C ALA A 121 -1.53 14.78 -7.79
N ILE A 122 -2.06 14.95 -9.00
CA ILE A 122 -3.41 15.47 -9.22
C ILE A 122 -4.38 14.36 -8.83
N GLY A 123 -5.02 14.51 -7.68
CA GLY A 123 -6.17 13.70 -7.29
C GLY A 123 -7.43 14.18 -7.98
N GLU A 124 -8.24 13.23 -8.44
CA GLU A 124 -9.70 13.12 -8.29
C GLU A 124 -10.09 11.63 -8.36
#